data_AF-A0A667ZAI2-F1
#
_entry.id   AF-A0A667ZAI2-F1
#
_cell.length_a   1.000
_cell.length_b   1.000
_cell.length_c   1.000
_cell.angle_alpha   90.00
_cell.angle_beta   90.00
_cell.angle_gamma   90.00
#
_symmetry.space_group_name_H-M   'P 1'
#
loop_
_entity.id
_entity.type
_entity.pdbx_description
1 polymer ?
#
loop_
_entity_poly.entity_id
_entity_poly.type
_entity_poly.pdbx_seq_one_letter_code
_entity_poly.pdbx_strand_id
1 'polypeptide(L)'
;MAAPLTDQEKRKQISVRGIAGLGDVAEMKRSFNRHLHFTLVKDRNVATPRDYYFALAHSVRDHLVGRWIRTQQYYYEKDPKRVHYLSLEFYMGRTLQNTMINLGLQNACDEAVYQLGLDLEELEEIEEDAGLGNGGLGRLAACFLDSMATLGLAAYGYGIRYEFGIFNQRISGGWQVEEADDWLRYGNPWEKARPEYMLPVHFYGRVQHTDSGVKWLDTQVVLAMPYDTPVPGYKNNTNHDLLLCFLFPVQDAAAWTRVVIRNIAAAGKFSSDRTVSQYAREIWGVEPSHVKIPPPNEPPITPQS
;
A
#
# COMPACT_ATOMS: atom_id res chain seq x y z
N MET A 1 -33.95 -19.23 -6.63
CA MET A 1 -33.23 -17.94 -6.65
C MET A 1 -33.80 -17.10 -5.55
N ALA A 2 -33.00 -16.72 -4.55
CA ALA A 2 -33.47 -15.87 -3.45
C ALA A 2 -33.79 -14.47 -4.01
N ALA A 3 -34.91 -13.90 -3.60
CA ALA A 3 -35.30 -12.56 -4.01
C ALA A 3 -34.30 -11.52 -3.49
N PRO A 4 -33.99 -10.45 -4.26
CA PRO A 4 -33.12 -9.38 -3.79
C PRO A 4 -33.76 -8.67 -2.60
N LEU A 5 -32.97 -8.51 -1.53
CA LEU A 5 -33.39 -7.85 -0.30
C LEU A 5 -33.65 -6.36 -0.55
N THR A 6 -34.71 -5.83 0.05
CA THR A 6 -35.03 -4.40 0.03
C THR A 6 -34.03 -3.61 0.91
N ASP A 7 -33.83 -2.32 0.64
CA ASP A 7 -32.90 -1.49 1.44
C ASP A 7 -33.31 -1.38 2.91
N GLN A 8 -34.60 -1.57 3.24
CA GLN A 8 -35.05 -1.70 4.63
C GLN A 8 -34.60 -3.00 5.29
N GLU A 9 -34.46 -4.10 4.54
CA GLU A 9 -34.01 -5.39 5.06
C GLU A 9 -32.49 -5.43 5.24
N LYS A 10 -31.72 -4.76 4.36
CA LYS A 10 -30.28 -4.51 4.58
C LYS A 10 -30.03 -3.76 5.90
N ARG A 11 -30.87 -2.78 6.22
CA ARG A 11 -30.79 -1.97 7.47
C ARG A 11 -31.11 -2.75 8.75
N LYS A 12 -31.75 -3.93 8.68
CA LYS A 12 -31.97 -4.76 9.88
C LYS A 12 -30.77 -5.64 10.23
N GLN A 13 -29.76 -5.73 9.36
CA GLN A 13 -28.56 -6.54 9.54
C GLN A 13 -27.45 -5.83 10.36
N ILE A 14 -27.76 -4.71 11.02
CA ILE A 14 -26.79 -3.83 11.71
C ILE A 14 -26.41 -4.34 13.12
N SER A 15 -26.91 -5.49 13.59
CA SER A 15 -26.66 -5.94 14.98
C SER A 15 -25.23 -6.45 15.26
N VAL A 16 -24.38 -6.59 14.24
CA VAL A 16 -22.98 -7.07 14.41
C VAL A 16 -22.01 -5.91 14.66
N ARG A 17 -22.46 -4.68 14.43
CA ARG A 17 -21.69 -3.45 14.62
C ARG A 17 -21.96 -2.94 16.04
N GLY A 18 -21.01 -3.15 16.96
CA GLY A 18 -21.11 -2.80 18.39
C GLY A 18 -21.59 -1.37 18.71
N ILE A 19 -21.95 -1.12 19.97
CA ILE A 19 -22.57 0.16 20.38
C ILE A 19 -21.53 1.30 20.33
N ALA A 20 -21.79 2.36 19.56
CA ALA A 20 -20.96 3.56 19.54
C ALA A 20 -21.16 4.40 20.81
N GLY A 21 -20.08 4.71 21.53
CA GLY A 21 -20.12 5.63 22.66
C GLY A 21 -20.41 7.06 22.20
N LEU A 22 -21.32 7.77 22.87
CA LEU A 22 -21.67 9.16 22.53
C LEU A 22 -20.46 10.11 22.58
N GLY A 23 -19.49 9.84 23.46
CA GLY A 23 -18.24 10.62 23.55
C GLY A 23 -17.36 10.46 22.30
N ASP A 24 -17.24 9.25 21.79
CA ASP A 24 -16.39 8.92 20.65
C ASP A 24 -16.91 9.56 19.36
N VAL A 25 -18.23 9.59 19.16
CA VAL A 25 -18.86 10.24 18.00
C VAL A 25 -18.60 11.75 18.00
N ALA A 26 -18.75 12.40 19.16
CA ALA A 26 -18.52 13.84 19.28
C ALA A 26 -17.05 14.22 19.05
N GLU A 27 -16.12 13.40 19.55
CA GLU A 27 -14.69 13.56 19.31
C GLU A 27 -14.35 13.38 17.82
N MET A 28 -14.87 12.33 17.19
CA MET A 28 -14.63 12.04 15.77
C MET A 28 -15.10 13.19 14.87
N LYS A 29 -16.31 13.72 15.10
CA LYS A 29 -16.82 14.90 14.37
C LYS A 29 -15.93 16.13 14.56
N ARG A 30 -15.42 16.34 15.77
CA ARG A 30 -14.52 17.47 16.07
C ARG A 30 -13.20 17.31 15.35
N SER A 31 -12.59 16.11 15.39
CA SER A 31 -11.34 15.84 14.70
C SER A 31 -11.49 15.96 13.18
N PHE A 32 -12.59 15.43 12.62
CA PHE A 32 -12.91 15.54 11.20
C PHE A 32 -12.95 17.00 10.73
N ASN A 33 -13.73 17.85 11.41
CA ASN A 33 -13.83 19.27 11.05
C ASN A 33 -12.50 20.01 11.25
N ARG A 34 -11.72 19.63 12.27
CA ARG A 34 -10.38 20.17 12.51
C ARG A 34 -9.44 19.84 11.35
N HIS A 35 -9.41 18.59 10.87
CA HIS A 35 -8.56 18.21 9.75
C HIS A 35 -9.03 18.82 8.43
N LEU A 36 -10.34 18.90 8.19
CA LEU A 36 -10.88 19.61 7.03
C LEU A 36 -10.40 21.07 7.00
N HIS A 37 -10.41 21.74 8.15
CA HIS A 37 -10.02 23.14 8.25
C HIS A 37 -8.49 23.36 8.25
N PHE A 38 -7.75 22.67 9.11
CA PHE A 38 -6.32 22.95 9.34
C PHE A 38 -5.37 22.09 8.51
N THR A 39 -5.77 20.87 8.14
CA THR A 39 -4.92 19.98 7.35
C THR A 39 -5.18 20.15 5.86
N LEU A 40 -6.45 20.25 5.46
CA LEU A 40 -6.83 20.37 4.06
C LEU A 40 -7.09 21.80 3.60
N VAL A 41 -7.19 22.74 4.55
CA VAL A 41 -7.43 24.17 4.26
C VAL A 41 -8.72 24.36 3.45
N LYS A 42 -9.78 23.67 3.90
CA LYS A 42 -11.10 23.68 3.26
C LYS A 42 -12.20 24.13 4.23
N ASP A 43 -13.20 24.77 3.66
CA ASP A 43 -14.53 24.90 4.26
C ASP A 43 -15.52 23.96 3.57
N ARG A 44 -16.69 23.76 4.16
CA ARG A 44 -17.70 22.81 3.66
C ARG A 44 -18.33 23.20 2.31
N ASN A 45 -18.24 24.46 1.88
CA ASN A 45 -18.82 24.91 0.61
C ASN A 45 -17.98 24.48 -0.60
N VAL A 46 -16.66 24.34 -0.41
CA VAL A 46 -15.70 24.00 -1.48
C VAL A 46 -15.02 22.63 -1.30
N ALA A 47 -15.35 21.92 -0.23
CA ALA A 47 -14.83 20.59 0.05
C ALA A 47 -15.41 19.55 -0.92
N THR A 48 -14.51 18.79 -1.53
CA THR A 48 -14.82 17.68 -2.43
C THR A 48 -14.96 16.37 -1.66
N PRO A 49 -15.54 15.31 -2.25
CA PRO A 49 -15.58 13.98 -1.63
C PRO A 49 -14.20 13.48 -1.18
N ARG A 50 -13.16 13.76 -1.97
CA ARG A 50 -11.78 13.42 -1.63
C ARG A 50 -11.26 14.18 -0.41
N ASP A 51 -11.60 15.46 -0.28
CA ASP A 51 -11.25 16.23 0.93
C ASP A 51 -11.90 15.59 2.17
N TYR A 52 -13.15 15.13 2.06
CA TYR A 52 -13.82 14.43 3.16
C TYR A 52 -13.17 13.08 3.50
N TYR A 53 -12.76 12.31 2.49
CA TYR A 53 -11.97 11.08 2.72
C TYR A 53 -10.68 11.38 3.49
N PHE A 54 -9.88 12.36 3.05
CA PHE A 54 -8.63 12.69 3.74
C PHE A 54 -8.87 13.20 5.16
N ALA A 55 -9.91 13.99 5.39
CA ALA A 55 -10.27 14.46 6.74
C ALA A 55 -10.61 13.28 7.67
N LEU A 56 -11.33 12.28 7.16
CA LEU A 56 -11.62 11.05 7.89
C LEU A 56 -10.37 10.21 8.13
N ALA A 57 -9.55 9.99 7.10
CA ALA A 57 -8.32 9.21 7.20
C ALA A 57 -7.35 9.80 8.24
N HIS A 58 -7.17 11.12 8.25
CA HIS A 58 -6.37 11.80 9.28
C HIS A 58 -6.97 11.66 10.67
N SER A 59 -8.29 11.78 10.81
CA SER A 59 -8.97 11.61 12.10
C SER A 59 -8.77 10.20 12.66
N VAL A 60 -8.91 9.17 11.82
CA VAL A 60 -8.67 7.77 12.21
C VAL A 60 -7.19 7.51 12.52
N ARG A 61 -6.28 8.08 11.72
CA ARG A 61 -4.83 7.97 11.94
C ARG A 61 -4.38 8.53 13.29
N ASP A 62 -4.96 9.62 13.78
CA ASP A 62 -4.60 10.19 15.09
C ASP A 62 -4.79 9.16 16.23
N HIS A 63 -5.78 8.27 16.13
CA HIS A 63 -5.98 7.18 17.09
C HIS A 63 -4.92 6.06 16.99
N LEU A 64 -4.21 5.93 15.86
CA LEU A 64 -3.07 5.02 15.70
C LEU A 64 -1.80 5.57 16.35
N VAL A 65 -1.51 6.87 16.20
CA VAL A 65 -0.23 7.47 16.59
C VAL A 65 0.09 7.23 18.07
N GLY A 66 -0.88 7.43 18.96
CA GLY A 66 -0.67 7.23 20.40
C GLY A 66 -0.39 5.77 20.78
N ARG A 67 -1.01 4.81 20.09
CA ARG A 67 -0.75 3.37 20.29
C ARG A 67 0.61 2.98 19.73
N TRP A 68 0.92 3.48 18.55
CA TRP A 68 2.17 3.24 17.85
C TRP A 68 3.40 3.65 18.66
N ILE A 69 3.41 4.88 19.19
CA ILE A 69 4.52 5.37 20.04
C ILE A 69 4.70 4.45 21.27
N ARG A 70 3.61 4.08 21.94
CA ARG A 70 3.66 3.20 23.13
C ARG A 70 4.15 1.80 22.80
N THR A 71 3.75 1.21 21.67
CA THR A 71 4.22 -0.12 21.27
C THR A 71 5.72 -0.13 21.01
N GLN A 72 6.25 0.86 20.28
CA GLN A 72 7.69 0.93 20.02
C GLN A 72 8.50 1.19 21.30
N GLN A 73 8.00 2.07 22.18
CA GLN A 73 8.63 2.29 23.48
C GLN A 73 8.62 1.02 24.34
N TYR A 74 7.52 0.28 24.38
CA TYR A 74 7.42 -0.99 25.09
C TYR A 74 8.43 -2.02 24.55
N TYR A 75 8.58 -2.13 23.23
CA TYR A 75 9.59 -3.01 22.61
C TYR A 75 11.03 -2.57 22.91
N TYR A 76 11.28 -1.26 23.03
CA TYR A 76 12.58 -0.76 23.47
C TYR A 76 12.88 -1.12 24.93
N GLU A 77 11.91 -0.91 25.83
CA GLU A 77 12.07 -1.16 27.27
C GLU A 77 12.16 -2.66 27.63
N LYS A 78 11.40 -3.52 26.94
CA LYS A 78 11.39 -4.96 27.20
C LYS A 78 12.45 -5.75 26.44
N ASP A 79 12.99 -5.17 25.38
CA ASP A 79 13.95 -5.78 24.46
C ASP A 79 13.63 -7.25 24.07
N PRO A 80 12.43 -7.54 23.55
CA PRO A 80 12.10 -8.87 23.09
C PRO A 80 12.90 -9.23 21.83
N LYS A 81 12.98 -10.52 21.52
CA LYS A 81 13.48 -10.97 20.21
C LYS A 81 12.58 -10.39 19.11
N ARG A 82 13.20 -9.74 18.12
CA ARG A 82 12.51 -9.08 17.00
C ARG A 82 12.44 -9.97 15.77
N VAL A 83 11.33 -9.90 15.05
CA VAL A 83 11.10 -10.59 13.77
C VAL A 83 11.16 -9.56 12.65
N HIS A 84 12.02 -9.79 11.66
CA HIS A 84 12.14 -8.95 10.47
C HIS A 84 11.66 -9.74 9.26
N TYR A 85 10.48 -9.39 8.74
CA TYR A 85 9.91 -10.01 7.55
C TYR A 85 10.30 -9.22 6.32
N LEU A 86 11.25 -9.74 5.55
CA LEU A 86 11.77 -9.12 4.33
C LEU A 86 10.97 -9.64 3.13
N SER A 87 10.32 -8.73 2.41
CA SER A 87 9.60 -9.06 1.18
C SER A 87 9.74 -7.95 0.15
N LEU A 88 9.85 -8.33 -1.12
CA LEU A 88 9.76 -7.38 -2.23
C LEU A 88 8.33 -6.98 -2.55
N GLU A 89 7.33 -7.68 -2.00
CA GLU A 89 5.92 -7.41 -2.23
C GLU A 89 5.12 -7.36 -0.93
N PHE A 90 4.24 -6.36 -0.81
CA PHE A 90 3.23 -6.24 0.23
C PHE A 90 1.92 -5.76 -0.39
N TYR A 91 0.98 -6.66 -0.64
CA TYR A 91 -0.28 -6.30 -1.26
C TYR A 91 -1.30 -5.90 -0.19
N MET A 92 -1.16 -4.65 0.31
CA MET A 92 -1.89 -4.15 1.48
C MET A 92 -3.36 -3.87 1.19
N GLY A 93 -3.63 -3.28 0.02
CA GLY A 93 -4.95 -2.76 -0.35
C GLY A 93 -5.31 -1.47 0.39
N ARG A 94 -6.60 -1.16 0.51
CA ARG A 94 -7.15 -0.03 1.28
C ARG A 94 -6.93 -0.19 2.80
N THR A 95 -6.62 0.92 3.49
CA THR A 95 -6.21 0.91 4.91
C THR A 95 -7.27 1.48 5.86
N LEU A 96 -8.15 2.38 5.39
CA LEU A 96 -9.12 3.08 6.22
C LEU A 96 -10.04 2.13 6.99
N GLN A 97 -10.72 1.25 6.27
CA GLN A 97 -11.68 0.31 6.85
C GLN A 97 -11.00 -0.68 7.81
N ASN A 98 -9.85 -1.23 7.41
CA ASN A 98 -9.07 -2.15 8.26
C ASN A 98 -8.68 -1.49 9.58
N THR A 99 -8.23 -0.23 9.52
CA THR A 99 -7.86 0.53 10.72
C THR A 99 -9.06 0.77 11.64
N MET A 100 -10.20 1.15 11.09
CA MET A 100 -11.43 1.36 11.88
C MET A 100 -11.89 0.07 12.58
N ILE A 101 -11.78 -1.08 11.91
CA ILE A 101 -12.13 -2.39 12.47
C ILE A 101 -11.18 -2.77 13.61
N ASN A 102 -9.87 -2.72 13.37
CA ASN A 102 -8.86 -3.15 14.35
C ASN A 102 -8.84 -2.27 15.60
N LEU A 103 -9.16 -0.97 15.46
CA LEU A 103 -9.31 -0.04 16.57
C LEU A 103 -10.69 -0.09 17.24
N GLY A 104 -11.69 -0.73 16.64
CA GLY A 104 -13.07 -0.74 17.11
C GLY A 104 -13.81 0.59 16.96
N LEU A 105 -13.38 1.44 16.01
CA LEU A 105 -13.92 2.78 15.77
C LEU A 105 -14.99 2.83 14.68
N GLN A 106 -15.20 1.74 13.94
CA GLN A 106 -16.07 1.72 12.74
C GLN A 106 -17.44 2.38 12.97
N ASN A 107 -18.12 2.04 14.07
CA ASN A 107 -19.49 2.53 14.31
C ASN A 107 -19.51 4.00 14.76
N ALA A 108 -18.47 4.43 15.47
CA ALA A 108 -18.32 5.82 15.86
C ALA A 108 -18.02 6.70 14.63
N CYS A 109 -17.20 6.21 13.70
CA CYS A 109 -16.95 6.87 12.41
C CYS A 109 -18.21 6.93 11.54
N ASP A 110 -18.92 5.80 11.40
CA ASP A 110 -20.15 5.70 10.61
C ASP A 110 -21.21 6.70 11.10
N GLU A 111 -21.50 6.70 12.41
CA GLU A 111 -22.44 7.65 13.01
C GLU A 111 -21.96 9.11 12.92
N ALA A 112 -20.66 9.37 13.08
CA ALA A 112 -20.09 10.72 12.99
C ALA A 112 -20.23 11.30 11.58
N VAL A 113 -19.89 10.51 10.57
CA VAL A 113 -19.96 10.87 9.14
C VAL A 113 -21.42 11.03 8.71
N TYR A 114 -22.30 10.13 9.17
CA TYR A 114 -23.74 10.23 8.96
C TYR A 114 -24.33 11.55 9.50
N GLN A 115 -23.99 11.93 10.73
CA GLN A 115 -24.43 13.21 11.32
C GLN A 115 -23.85 14.45 10.63
N LEU A 116 -22.76 14.30 9.87
CA LEU A 116 -22.22 15.36 9.03
C LEU A 116 -22.90 15.42 7.66
N GLY A 117 -23.78 14.47 7.34
CA GLY A 117 -24.50 14.39 6.06
C GLY A 117 -23.67 13.77 4.94
N LEU A 118 -22.80 12.83 5.28
CA LEU A 118 -21.93 12.09 4.35
C LEU A 118 -22.19 10.59 4.48
N ASP A 119 -21.83 9.82 3.46
CA ASP A 119 -21.88 8.35 3.47
C ASP A 119 -20.46 7.79 3.64
N LEU A 120 -20.28 6.88 4.61
CA LEU A 120 -18.98 6.27 4.88
C LEU A 120 -18.51 5.39 3.71
N GLU A 121 -19.42 4.64 3.08
CA GLU A 121 -19.06 3.72 1.99
C GLU A 121 -18.56 4.52 0.77
N GLU A 122 -19.18 5.66 0.47
CA GLU A 122 -18.70 6.56 -0.59
C GLU A 122 -17.29 7.10 -0.32
N LEU A 123 -16.93 7.35 0.95
CA LEU A 123 -15.59 7.80 1.30
C LEU A 123 -14.56 6.67 1.25
N GLU A 124 -14.95 5.45 1.62
CA GLU A 124 -14.10 4.26 1.55
C GLU A 124 -13.71 3.91 0.10
N GLU A 125 -14.61 4.14 -0.87
CA GLU A 125 -14.35 3.89 -2.30
C GLU A 125 -13.36 4.88 -2.93
N ILE A 126 -13.09 6.02 -2.30
CA ILE A 126 -12.12 7.02 -2.81
C ILE A 126 -10.68 6.60 -2.54
N GLU A 127 -10.45 5.71 -1.57
CA GLU A 127 -9.12 5.24 -1.21
C GLU A 127 -8.51 4.39 -2.34
N GLU A 128 -7.33 4.81 -2.79
CA GLU A 128 -6.52 4.02 -3.73
C GLU A 128 -5.89 2.84 -2.99
N ASP A 129 -5.84 1.68 -3.65
CA ASP A 129 -5.15 0.51 -3.11
C ASP A 129 -3.63 0.71 -3.10
N ALA A 130 -2.98 0.38 -1.98
CA ALA A 130 -1.53 0.24 -1.95
C ALA A 130 -1.12 -1.09 -2.63
N GLY A 131 -1.11 -1.07 -3.97
CA GLY A 131 -0.80 -2.19 -4.87
C GLY A 131 0.68 -2.58 -4.94
N LEU A 132 1.36 -2.66 -3.79
CA LEU A 132 2.81 -2.91 -3.70
C LEU A 132 3.16 -4.40 -3.82
N GLY A 133 2.35 -5.17 -4.54
CA GLY A 133 2.53 -6.60 -4.78
C GLY A 133 1.65 -7.06 -5.92
N ASN A 134 2.01 -8.18 -6.56
CA ASN A 134 1.33 -8.63 -7.78
C ASN A 134 0.22 -9.65 -7.51
N GLY A 135 0.31 -10.39 -6.40
CA GLY A 135 -0.62 -11.47 -6.13
C GLY A 135 -0.44 -12.14 -4.78
N GLY A 136 -0.53 -13.48 -4.76
CA GLY A 136 -0.63 -14.25 -3.52
C GLY A 136 0.56 -14.10 -2.56
N LEU A 137 1.79 -13.95 -3.07
CA LEU A 137 2.98 -13.73 -2.24
C LEU A 137 2.87 -12.41 -1.46
N GLY A 138 2.60 -11.31 -2.18
CA GLY A 138 2.39 -9.99 -1.56
C GLY A 138 1.20 -9.97 -0.59
N ARG A 139 0.09 -10.66 -0.92
CA ARG A 139 -1.08 -10.72 -0.03
C ARG A 139 -0.81 -11.56 1.22
N LEU A 140 -0.05 -12.66 1.09
CA LEU A 140 0.39 -13.45 2.23
C LEU A 140 1.23 -12.61 3.19
N ALA A 141 2.17 -11.83 2.66
CA ALA A 141 3.00 -10.91 3.46
C ALA A 141 2.14 -9.89 4.22
N ALA A 142 1.15 -9.29 3.57
CA ALA A 142 0.21 -8.35 4.20
C ALA A 142 -0.58 -9.02 5.35
N CYS A 143 -1.14 -10.21 5.11
CA CYS A 143 -1.88 -10.96 6.14
C CYS A 143 -1.00 -11.39 7.32
N PHE A 144 0.27 -11.69 7.09
CA PHE A 144 1.22 -11.99 8.16
C PHE A 144 1.49 -10.77 9.05
N LEU A 145 1.59 -9.57 8.49
CA LEU A 145 1.77 -8.37 9.31
C LEU A 145 0.59 -8.13 10.26
N ASP A 146 -0.63 -8.24 9.75
CA ASP A 146 -1.85 -8.12 10.56
C ASP A 146 -1.92 -9.22 11.66
N SER A 147 -1.59 -10.46 11.30
CA SER A 147 -1.55 -11.58 12.25
C SER A 147 -0.50 -11.36 13.34
N MET A 148 0.71 -10.92 12.98
CA MET A 148 1.76 -10.63 13.95
C MET A 148 1.35 -9.50 14.89
N ALA A 149 0.74 -8.42 14.36
CA ALA A 149 0.22 -7.32 15.16
C ALA A 149 -0.86 -7.78 16.14
N THR A 150 -1.78 -8.62 15.68
CA THR A 150 -2.85 -9.21 16.51
C THR A 150 -2.31 -10.14 17.59
N LEU A 151 -1.23 -10.88 17.32
CA LEU A 151 -0.58 -11.77 18.29
C LEU A 151 0.38 -11.04 19.25
N GLY A 152 0.65 -9.75 19.04
CA GLY A 152 1.55 -8.97 19.90
C GLY A 152 3.03 -9.36 19.78
N LEU A 153 3.43 -9.91 18.62
CA LEU A 153 4.81 -10.32 18.37
C LEU A 153 5.66 -9.11 17.99
N ALA A 154 6.84 -8.87 18.57
CA ALA A 154 7.69 -7.75 18.14
C ALA A 154 8.21 -7.93 16.69
N ALA A 155 7.44 -7.51 15.70
CA ALA A 155 7.66 -7.81 14.29
C ALA A 155 7.60 -6.56 13.41
N TYR A 156 8.41 -6.58 12.36
CA TYR A 156 8.60 -5.49 11.41
C TYR A 156 8.55 -6.03 9.98
N GLY A 157 7.76 -5.40 9.12
CA GLY A 157 7.79 -5.64 7.68
C GLY A 157 8.81 -4.72 7.00
N TYR A 158 9.64 -5.26 6.10
CA TYR A 158 10.61 -4.49 5.33
C TYR A 158 10.39 -4.74 3.84
N GLY A 159 10.12 -3.66 3.08
CA GLY A 159 9.89 -3.72 1.64
C GLY A 159 10.33 -2.45 0.91
N ILE A 160 9.94 -2.36 -0.36
CA ILE A 160 10.24 -1.21 -1.23
C ILE A 160 8.98 -0.38 -1.40
N ARG A 161 9.11 0.95 -1.30
CA ARG A 161 8.03 1.90 -1.59
C ARG A 161 8.02 2.15 -3.10
N TYR A 162 7.33 1.31 -3.86
CA TYR A 162 7.19 1.52 -5.30
C TYR A 162 6.36 2.78 -5.58
N GLU A 163 6.89 3.66 -6.43
CA GLU A 163 6.17 4.85 -6.89
C GLU A 163 4.93 4.46 -7.70
N PHE A 164 5.09 3.43 -8.54
CA PHE A 164 4.02 2.80 -9.30
C PHE A 164 3.88 1.34 -8.86
N GLY A 165 2.67 0.95 -8.44
CA GLY A 165 2.36 -0.43 -8.04
C GLY A 165 2.19 -1.38 -9.22
N ILE A 166 1.32 -2.38 -9.06
CA ILE A 166 0.83 -3.18 -10.19
C ILE A 166 0.05 -2.29 -11.16
N PHE A 167 0.17 -2.52 -12.47
CA PHE A 167 -0.48 -1.70 -13.48
C PHE A 167 -2.01 -1.67 -13.35
N ASN A 168 -2.62 -0.54 -13.70
CA ASN A 168 -4.05 -0.41 -13.88
C ASN A 168 -4.47 -1.09 -15.19
N GLN A 169 -5.27 -2.16 -15.07
CA GLN A 169 -5.74 -2.92 -16.23
C GLN A 169 -6.97 -2.24 -16.85
N ARG A 170 -6.87 -1.85 -18.12
CA ARG A 170 -8.01 -1.41 -18.92
C ARG A 170 -8.27 -2.36 -20.08
N ILE A 171 -9.53 -2.62 -20.41
CA ILE A 171 -9.89 -3.40 -21.59
C ILE A 171 -10.30 -2.47 -22.72
N SER A 172 -9.58 -2.51 -23.84
CA SER A 172 -9.85 -1.71 -25.03
C SER A 172 -9.90 -2.61 -26.26
N GLY A 173 -11.04 -2.67 -26.95
CA GLY A 173 -11.20 -3.52 -28.13
C GLY A 173 -11.01 -5.01 -27.87
N GLY A 174 -11.32 -5.49 -26.65
CA GLY A 174 -11.15 -6.89 -26.26
C GLY A 174 -9.73 -7.26 -25.78
N TRP A 175 -8.80 -6.31 -25.77
CA TRP A 175 -7.41 -6.51 -25.35
C TRP A 175 -7.09 -5.77 -24.06
N GLN A 176 -6.17 -6.35 -23.28
CA GLN A 176 -5.57 -5.69 -22.12
C GLN A 176 -4.69 -4.52 -22.57
N VAL A 177 -4.82 -3.40 -21.87
CA VAL A 177 -3.97 -2.23 -21.95
C VAL A 177 -3.51 -1.89 -20.53
N GLU A 178 -2.20 -1.77 -20.32
CA GLU A 178 -1.60 -1.41 -19.05
C GLU A 178 -1.42 0.11 -18.92
N GLU A 179 -1.96 0.68 -17.84
CA GLU A 179 -1.71 2.06 -17.43
C GLU A 179 -0.93 2.08 -16.10
N ALA A 180 -0.11 3.11 -15.87
CA ALA A 180 0.64 3.22 -14.62
C ALA A 180 -0.31 3.42 -13.43
N ASP A 181 -0.01 2.76 -12.31
CA ASP A 181 -0.74 2.93 -11.05
C ASP A 181 -0.15 4.09 -10.25
N ASP A 182 -0.84 5.23 -10.28
CA ASP A 182 -0.42 6.49 -9.67
C ASP A 182 -1.05 6.68 -8.27
N TRP A 183 -1.00 5.63 -7.44
CA TRP A 183 -1.61 5.58 -6.09
C TRP A 183 -1.11 6.69 -5.14
N LEU A 184 0.07 7.26 -5.39
CA LEU A 184 0.67 8.34 -4.60
C LEU A 184 0.30 9.75 -5.07
N ARG A 185 -0.41 9.90 -6.19
CA ARG A 185 -0.70 11.20 -6.84
C ARG A 185 -1.27 12.24 -5.89
N TYR A 186 -2.14 11.82 -4.98
CA TYR A 186 -2.85 12.70 -4.05
C TYR A 186 -2.27 12.66 -2.63
N GLY A 187 -1.14 11.97 -2.47
CA GLY A 187 -0.52 11.68 -1.17
C GLY A 187 -1.14 10.46 -0.49
N ASN A 188 -0.33 9.81 0.36
CA ASN A 188 -0.76 8.68 1.19
C ASN A 188 -0.90 9.15 2.65
N PRO A 189 -2.11 9.18 3.23
CA PRO A 189 -2.30 9.70 4.58
C PRO A 189 -1.73 8.76 5.66
N TRP A 190 -1.43 7.50 5.33
CA TRP A 190 -1.04 6.45 6.28
C TRP A 190 0.46 6.37 6.54
N GLU A 191 1.29 6.89 5.63
CA GLU A 191 2.74 6.81 5.77
C GLU A 191 3.34 7.98 6.57
N LYS A 192 4.52 7.74 7.14
CA LYS A 192 5.36 8.77 7.76
C LYS A 192 6.81 8.62 7.28
N ALA A 193 7.29 9.61 6.53
CA ALA A 193 8.70 9.69 6.16
C ALA A 193 9.60 9.89 7.39
N ARG A 194 10.77 9.23 7.37
CA ARG A 194 11.82 9.25 8.40
C ARG A 194 13.19 9.61 7.81
N PRO A 195 13.39 10.85 7.34
CA PRO A 195 14.65 11.26 6.73
C PRO A 195 15.86 11.12 7.68
N GLU A 196 15.64 11.17 8.99
CA GLU A 196 16.66 10.97 10.03
C GLU A 196 17.31 9.57 10.01
N TYR A 197 16.66 8.57 9.42
CA TYR A 197 17.14 7.19 9.32
C TYR A 197 17.60 6.81 7.90
N MET A 198 17.96 7.78 7.07
CA MET A 198 18.49 7.51 5.73
C MET A 198 19.80 6.72 5.79
N LEU A 199 19.92 5.69 4.94
CA LEU A 199 21.10 4.83 4.84
C LEU A 199 21.68 4.80 3.41
N PRO A 200 23.01 4.77 3.25
CA PRO A 200 23.63 4.57 1.95
C PRO A 200 23.57 3.09 1.52
N VAL A 201 23.17 2.87 0.27
CA VAL A 201 23.20 1.58 -0.43
C VAL A 201 24.23 1.68 -1.53
N HIS A 202 25.18 0.75 -1.53
CA HIS A 202 26.29 0.72 -2.47
C HIS A 202 26.00 -0.26 -3.62
N PHE A 203 26.36 0.13 -4.85
CA PHE A 203 26.25 -0.69 -6.05
C PHE A 203 27.55 -0.68 -6.85
N TYR A 204 27.74 -1.69 -7.70
CA TYR A 204 28.91 -1.85 -8.59
C TYR A 204 30.25 -1.88 -7.83
N GLY A 205 31.22 -1.04 -8.23
CA GLY A 205 32.54 -1.00 -7.62
C GLY A 205 33.39 -2.25 -7.86
N ARG A 206 34.37 -2.44 -6.99
CA ARG A 206 35.32 -3.56 -7.05
C ARG A 206 35.81 -3.97 -5.67
N VAL A 207 36.26 -5.20 -5.58
CA VAL A 207 36.83 -5.77 -4.35
C VAL A 207 38.34 -5.52 -4.33
N GLN A 208 38.87 -5.04 -3.21
CA GLN A 208 40.31 -4.91 -2.96
C GLN A 208 40.70 -5.77 -1.76
N HIS A 209 41.72 -6.61 -1.94
CA HIS A 209 42.36 -7.34 -0.86
C HIS A 209 43.46 -6.48 -0.23
N THR A 210 43.42 -6.35 1.08
CA THR A 210 44.41 -5.63 1.90
C THR A 210 44.95 -6.56 2.98
N ASP A 211 46.07 -6.21 3.60
CA ASP A 211 46.63 -6.97 4.73
C ASP A 211 45.64 -7.10 5.92
N SER A 212 44.70 -6.15 6.03
CA SER A 212 43.64 -6.11 7.05
C SER A 212 42.34 -6.84 6.66
N GLY A 213 42.26 -7.40 5.45
CA GLY A 213 41.06 -8.07 4.93
C GLY A 213 40.53 -7.47 3.62
N VAL A 214 39.27 -7.75 3.32
CA VAL A 214 38.64 -7.42 2.03
C VAL A 214 37.81 -6.15 2.15
N LYS A 215 37.99 -5.20 1.22
CA LYS A 215 37.23 -3.94 1.16
C LYS A 215 36.50 -3.80 -0.18
N TRP A 216 35.28 -3.25 -0.14
CA TRP A 216 34.51 -2.91 -1.34
C TRP A 216 34.66 -1.41 -1.64
N LEU A 217 35.24 -1.08 -2.79
CA LEU A 217 35.61 0.28 -3.18
C LEU A 217 34.99 0.68 -4.51
N ASP A 218 35.07 1.98 -4.84
CA ASP A 218 34.62 2.58 -6.10
C ASP A 218 33.14 2.34 -6.42
N THR A 219 32.31 2.31 -5.37
CA THR A 219 30.87 2.04 -5.48
C THR A 219 30.07 3.28 -5.87
N GLN A 220 28.96 3.05 -6.57
CA GLN A 220 27.91 4.04 -6.74
C GLN A 220 26.99 4.01 -5.53
N VAL A 221 26.64 5.18 -4.98
CA VAL A 221 25.82 5.28 -3.76
C VAL A 221 24.42 5.76 -4.11
N VAL A 222 23.43 5.06 -3.56
CA VAL A 222 22.00 5.41 -3.59
C VAL A 222 21.55 5.57 -2.14
N LEU A 223 20.70 6.55 -1.85
CA LEU A 223 20.18 6.74 -0.49
C LEU A 223 18.83 6.02 -0.35
N ALA A 224 18.69 5.23 0.71
CA ALA A 224 17.43 4.62 1.10
C ALA A 224 16.76 5.49 2.17
N MET A 225 15.60 6.08 1.84
CA MET A 225 14.77 6.84 2.77
C MET A 225 13.59 5.98 3.26
N PRO A 226 13.50 5.72 4.56
CA PRO A 226 12.40 4.93 5.12
C PRO A 226 11.10 5.73 5.24
N TYR A 227 10.00 5.04 4.96
CA TYR A 227 8.62 5.44 5.22
C TYR A 227 7.95 4.37 6.08
N ASP A 228 7.45 4.78 7.24
CA ASP A 228 6.74 3.88 8.15
C ASP A 228 5.23 3.94 7.87
N THR A 229 4.60 2.78 7.74
CA THR A 229 3.15 2.62 7.71
C THR A 229 2.73 1.77 8.92
N PRO A 230 1.88 2.30 9.83
CA PRO A 230 1.46 1.56 11.01
C PRO A 230 0.51 0.41 10.64
N VAL A 231 0.71 -0.75 11.26
CA VAL A 231 -0.14 -1.95 11.11
C VAL A 231 -0.82 -2.25 12.46
N PRO A 232 -2.09 -1.89 12.65
CA PRO A 232 -2.79 -2.12 13.91
C PRO A 232 -3.20 -3.59 14.08
N GLY A 233 -3.00 -4.16 15.26
CA GLY A 233 -3.53 -5.45 15.65
C GLY A 233 -5.01 -5.39 16.05
N TYR A 234 -5.74 -6.48 15.90
CA TYR A 234 -7.17 -6.53 16.21
C TYR A 234 -7.45 -6.39 17.71
N LYS A 235 -7.98 -5.23 18.12
CA LYS A 235 -8.47 -4.91 19.48
C LYS A 235 -7.50 -5.18 20.63
N ASN A 236 -6.19 -5.18 20.37
CA ASN A 236 -5.16 -5.46 21.37
C ASN A 236 -4.27 -4.24 21.71
N ASN A 237 -4.54 -3.08 21.10
CA ASN A 237 -3.76 -1.85 21.22
C ASN A 237 -2.28 -1.94 20.78
N THR A 238 -1.88 -3.04 20.13
CA THR A 238 -0.55 -3.22 19.55
C THR A 238 -0.53 -2.68 18.13
N ASN A 239 0.47 -1.86 17.80
CA ASN A 239 0.70 -1.37 16.45
C ASN A 239 2.12 -1.71 15.99
N HIS A 240 2.25 -2.40 14.86
CA HIS A 240 3.54 -2.72 14.23
C HIS A 240 3.90 -1.74 13.12
N ASP A 241 5.13 -1.88 12.62
CA ASP A 241 5.65 -1.11 11.50
C ASP A 241 5.78 -1.97 10.25
N LEU A 242 5.18 -1.49 9.17
CA LEU A 242 5.62 -1.79 7.82
C LEU A 242 6.54 -0.65 7.36
N LEU A 243 7.83 -0.92 7.30
CA LEU A 243 8.82 0.01 6.80
C LEU A 243 9.06 -0.26 5.31
N LEU A 244 8.79 0.76 4.50
CA LEU A 244 9.04 0.75 3.07
C LEU A 244 10.15 1.74 2.75
N CYS A 245 11.18 1.28 2.04
CA CYS A 245 12.27 2.15 1.61
C CYS A 245 11.98 2.72 0.23
N PHE A 246 12.08 4.04 0.10
CA PHE A 246 12.20 4.71 -1.19
C PHE A 246 13.68 4.92 -1.51
N LEU A 247 14.11 4.55 -2.71
CA LEU A 247 15.50 4.69 -3.15
C LEU A 247 15.65 5.95 -4.01
N PHE A 248 16.48 6.89 -3.55
CA PHE A 248 16.82 8.07 -4.33
C PHE A 248 18.19 7.90 -4.99
N PRO A 249 18.30 8.00 -6.33
CA PRO A 249 19.60 8.11 -6.96
C PRO A 249 20.25 9.44 -6.55
N VAL A 250 21.50 9.39 -6.11
CA VAL A 250 22.22 10.59 -5.61
C VAL A 250 22.68 11.51 -6.76
N GLN A 251 22.64 11.04 -8.01
CA GLN A 251 23.24 11.76 -9.16
C GLN A 251 22.28 11.97 -10.34
N ASP A 252 21.88 10.91 -11.05
CA ASP A 252 21.16 11.03 -12.33
C ASP A 252 20.00 10.02 -12.43
N ALA A 253 18.77 10.51 -12.26
CA ALA A 253 17.55 9.72 -12.38
C ALA A 253 17.34 9.15 -13.80
N ALA A 254 17.70 9.90 -14.85
CA ALA A 254 17.51 9.45 -16.23
C ALA A 254 18.48 8.32 -16.60
N ALA A 255 19.72 8.39 -16.11
CA ALA A 255 20.67 7.29 -16.25
C ALA A 255 20.17 6.03 -15.52
N TRP A 256 19.65 6.17 -14.30
CA TRP A 256 19.10 5.06 -13.53
C TRP A 256 17.91 4.40 -14.24
N THR A 257 16.94 5.19 -14.71
CA THR A 257 15.79 4.68 -15.47
C THR A 257 16.21 3.90 -16.71
N ARG A 258 17.23 4.37 -17.45
CA ARG A 258 17.78 3.63 -18.60
C ARG A 258 18.37 2.27 -18.21
N VAL A 259 19.09 2.21 -17.08
CA VAL A 259 19.66 0.95 -16.57
C VAL A 259 18.56 -0.02 -16.16
N VAL A 260 17.56 0.45 -15.43
CA VAL A 260 16.41 -0.37 -14.98
C VAL A 260 15.64 -0.92 -16.17
N ILE A 261 15.28 -0.09 -17.16
CA ILE A 261 14.56 -0.53 -18.36
C ILE A 261 15.36 -1.60 -19.12
N ARG A 262 16.67 -1.42 -19.29
CA ARG A 262 17.52 -2.41 -19.96
C ARG A 262 17.56 -3.74 -19.20
N ASN A 263 17.67 -3.70 -17.87
CA ASN A 263 17.66 -4.91 -17.04
C ASN A 263 16.32 -5.63 -17.10
N ILE A 264 15.20 -4.91 -17.03
CA ILE A 264 13.85 -5.50 -17.14
C ILE A 264 13.66 -6.10 -18.54
N ALA A 265 14.03 -5.37 -19.59
CA ALA A 265 13.91 -5.86 -20.97
C ALA A 265 14.83 -7.06 -21.28
N ALA A 266 15.94 -7.18 -20.56
CA ALA A 266 16.87 -8.31 -20.65
C ALA A 266 16.54 -9.43 -19.65
N ALA A 267 15.53 -9.26 -18.80
CA ALA A 267 15.10 -10.29 -17.88
C ALA A 267 14.53 -11.46 -18.70
N GLY A 268 15.07 -12.66 -18.45
CA GLY A 268 14.74 -13.86 -19.22
C GLY A 268 13.33 -14.36 -18.96
N LYS A 269 13.04 -15.57 -19.45
CA LYS A 269 11.77 -16.25 -19.20
C LYS A 269 11.55 -16.49 -17.70
N PHE A 270 10.43 -16.02 -17.18
CA PHE A 270 10.00 -16.23 -15.80
C PHE A 270 9.06 -17.42 -15.67
N SER A 271 8.90 -17.93 -14.45
CA SER A 271 7.89 -18.95 -14.14
C SER A 271 6.46 -18.45 -14.41
N SER A 272 6.22 -17.15 -14.28
CA SER A 272 4.94 -16.50 -14.61
C SER A 272 4.58 -16.64 -16.09
N ASP A 273 5.54 -16.64 -17.02
CA ASP A 273 5.25 -16.84 -18.44
C ASP A 273 4.55 -18.18 -18.71
N ARG A 274 4.93 -19.21 -17.96
CA ARG A 274 4.28 -20.53 -18.01
C ARG A 274 2.86 -20.45 -17.44
N THR A 275 2.68 -19.78 -16.32
CA THR A 275 1.38 -19.59 -15.67
C THR A 275 0.42 -18.80 -16.55
N VAL A 276 0.87 -17.70 -17.17
CA VAL A 276 0.09 -16.89 -18.12
C VAL A 276 -0.28 -17.72 -19.35
N SER A 277 0.67 -18.50 -19.88
CA SER A 277 0.39 -19.42 -21.00
C SER A 277 -0.63 -20.49 -20.65
N GLN A 278 -0.63 -20.95 -19.39
CA GLN A 278 -1.58 -21.94 -18.89
C GLN A 278 -2.97 -21.32 -18.70
N TYR A 279 -3.05 -20.11 -18.13
CA TYR A 279 -4.29 -19.35 -18.03
C TYR A 279 -4.91 -19.08 -19.41
N ALA A 280 -4.09 -18.66 -20.37
CA ALA A 280 -4.53 -18.42 -21.74
C ALA A 280 -5.18 -19.68 -22.34
N ARG A 281 -4.55 -20.85 -22.22
CA ARG A 281 -5.09 -22.11 -22.73
C ARG A 281 -6.30 -22.62 -21.97
N GLU A 282 -6.20 -22.69 -20.64
CA GLU A 282 -7.15 -23.43 -19.80
C GLU A 282 -8.37 -22.60 -19.40
N ILE A 283 -8.22 -21.28 -19.28
CA ILE A 283 -9.30 -20.38 -18.84
C ILE A 283 -9.81 -19.54 -20.01
N TRP A 284 -8.93 -18.89 -20.75
CA TRP A 284 -9.34 -17.97 -21.82
C TRP A 284 -9.59 -18.67 -23.15
N GLY A 285 -9.18 -19.94 -23.31
CA GLY A 285 -9.33 -20.70 -24.54
C GLY A 285 -8.51 -20.16 -25.72
N VAL A 286 -7.43 -19.42 -25.44
CA VAL A 286 -6.54 -18.81 -26.43
C VAL A 286 -5.21 -19.56 -26.45
N GLU A 287 -4.76 -20.00 -27.63
CA GLU A 287 -3.43 -20.60 -27.78
C GLU A 287 -2.36 -19.50 -27.88
N PRO A 288 -1.40 -19.40 -26.94
CA PRO A 288 -0.38 -18.38 -26.97
C PRO A 288 0.51 -18.53 -28.21
N SER A 289 0.55 -17.50 -29.06
CA SER A 289 1.44 -17.48 -30.21
C SER A 289 2.85 -17.06 -29.79
N HIS A 290 3.87 -17.78 -30.30
CA HIS A 290 5.27 -17.38 -30.18
C HIS A 290 5.70 -16.39 -31.27
N VAL A 291 4.77 -15.92 -32.10
CA VAL A 291 5.06 -14.87 -33.09
C VAL A 291 5.44 -13.61 -32.33
N LYS A 292 6.68 -13.19 -32.51
CA LYS A 292 7.23 -11.97 -31.91
C LYS A 292 6.48 -10.79 -32.53
N ILE A 293 5.65 -10.12 -31.74
CA ILE A 293 4.97 -8.90 -32.17
C ILE A 293 6.05 -7.81 -32.32
N PRO A 294 6.02 -7.02 -33.41
CA PRO A 294 6.95 -5.89 -33.55
C PRO A 294 6.77 -4.92 -32.37
N PRO A 295 7.86 -4.27 -31.91
CA PRO A 295 7.76 -3.25 -30.87
C PRO A 295 6.83 -2.10 -31.31
N PRO A 296 6.25 -1.31 -30.37
CA PRO A 296 5.19 -0.34 -30.66
C PRO A 296 5.53 0.75 -31.68
N ASN A 297 6.82 0.94 -31.95
CA ASN A 297 7.38 1.89 -32.91
C ASN A 297 7.59 1.30 -34.31
N GLU A 298 7.31 0.01 -34.53
CA GLU A 298 7.40 -0.67 -35.82
C GLU A 298 6.00 -1.04 -36.34
N PRO A 299 5.78 -0.98 -37.67
CA PRO A 299 4.48 -1.34 -38.24
C PRO A 299 4.15 -2.83 -37.99
N PRO A 300 2.86 -3.20 -37.84
CA PRO A 300 2.45 -4.58 -37.64
C PRO A 300 2.96 -5.46 -38.78
N ILE A 301 3.50 -6.64 -38.44
CA ILE A 301 3.90 -7.63 -39.45
C ILE A 301 2.62 -8.11 -40.13
N THR A 302 2.44 -7.78 -41.41
CA THR A 302 1.38 -8.34 -42.24
C THR A 302 1.60 -9.85 -42.36
N PRO A 303 0.62 -10.70 -42.03
CA PRO A 303 0.77 -12.13 -42.26
C PRO A 303 0.92 -12.37 -43.77
N GLN A 304 2.04 -12.98 -44.18
CA GLN A 304 2.18 -13.47 -45.55
C GLN A 304 1.15 -14.59 -45.75
N SER A 305 0.33 -14.42 -46.78
CA SER A 305 -0.71 -15.35 -47.24
C SER A 305 -0.20 -16.74 -47.54
#